data_AF-A0A316W9C1-F1
#
_entry.id   AF-A0A316W9C1-F1
#
_cell.length_a   1.000
_cell.length_b   1.000
_cell.length_c   1.000
_cell.angle_alpha   90.00
_cell.angle_beta   90.00
_cell.angle_gamma   90.00
#
_symmetry.space_group_name_H-M   'P 1'
#
loop_
_entity.id
_entity.type
_entity.pdbx_description
1 polymer ?
#
loop_
_entity_poly.entity_id
_entity_poly.type
_entity_poly.pdbx_seq_one_letter_code
_entity_poly.pdbx_strand_id
1 'polypeptide(L)'
;ADPLIGSVHDPIYQGAGAMGQAGIPQPKQGAVTNAHGGVLFIDEIGELHPIQMNKLLKVLEDRKVFLDSAYYSAENTQIPSHIHDIFQNGLPADFRLIGATTRTPNEIPPAIRSRCMEVFFRDLEQEEIAKVAKKAAEKVKLSISEE
;
A
#
# COMPACT_ATOMS: atom_id res chain seq x y z
N ALA A 1 -6.61 -9.77 -7.98
CA ALA A 1 -6.70 -8.38 -7.49
C ALA A 1 -5.31 -7.94 -7.05
N ASP A 2 -4.89 -6.71 -7.38
CA ASP A 2 -3.61 -6.16 -6.93
C ASP A 2 -3.82 -5.52 -5.55
N PRO A 3 -3.30 -6.10 -4.45
CA PRO A 3 -3.61 -5.60 -3.10
C PRO A 3 -3.03 -4.22 -2.83
N LEU A 4 -1.96 -3.83 -3.53
CA LEU A 4 -1.31 -2.54 -3.35
C LEU A 4 -2.15 -1.42 -3.99
N ILE A 5 -2.52 -1.63 -5.25
CA ILE A 5 -3.17 -0.60 -6.08
C ILE A 5 -4.70 -0.66 -5.98
N GLY A 6 -5.26 -1.85 -5.78
CA GLY A 6 -6.68 -2.10 -5.91
C GLY A 6 -7.02 -2.84 -7.19
N SER A 7 -8.30 -3.06 -7.43
CA SER A 7 -8.77 -3.79 -8.61
C SER A 7 -10.22 -3.44 -8.91
N VAL A 8 -10.66 -3.71 -10.13
CA VAL A 8 -12.08 -3.71 -10.47
C VAL A 8 -12.57 -5.15 -10.53
N HIS A 9 -13.71 -5.44 -9.90
CA HIS A 9 -14.38 -6.72 -10.07
C HIS A 9 -15.29 -6.69 -11.30
N ASP A 10 -15.10 -7.67 -12.19
CA ASP A 10 -15.97 -7.83 -13.34
C ASP A 10 -17.41 -8.15 -12.91
N PRO A 11 -18.41 -7.47 -13.49
CA PRO A 11 -19.82 -7.64 -13.10
C PRO A 11 -20.31 -9.09 -13.16
N ILE A 12 -19.80 -9.87 -14.13
CA ILE A 12 -20.18 -11.28 -14.33
C ILE A 12 -19.81 -12.19 -13.14
N TYR A 13 -18.86 -11.77 -12.30
CA TYR A 13 -18.43 -12.51 -11.11
C TYR A 13 -18.94 -11.88 -9.80
N GLN A 14 -19.76 -10.82 -9.86
CA GLN A 14 -20.29 -10.13 -8.67
C GLN A 14 -21.54 -10.82 -8.06
N GLY A 15 -22.06 -11.88 -8.68
CA GLY A 15 -23.24 -12.61 -8.22
C GLY A 15 -24.57 -11.87 -8.50
N ALA A 16 -25.67 -12.39 -7.94
CA ALA A 16 -27.04 -11.90 -8.21
C ALA A 16 -27.42 -10.59 -7.49
N GLY A 17 -26.43 -9.81 -7.03
CA GLY A 17 -26.68 -8.49 -6.45
C GLY A 17 -27.13 -7.48 -7.51
N ALA A 18 -27.82 -6.42 -7.09
CA ALA A 18 -28.37 -5.39 -7.99
C ALA A 18 -27.31 -4.79 -8.95
N MET A 19 -26.05 -4.65 -8.50
CA MET A 19 -24.96 -4.13 -9.33
C MET A 19 -24.42 -5.14 -10.36
N GLY A 20 -24.37 -6.43 -9.98
CA GLY A 20 -23.92 -7.50 -10.89
C GLY A 20 -24.91 -7.70 -12.04
N GLN A 21 -26.22 -7.68 -11.74
CA GLN A 21 -27.26 -7.76 -12.78
C GLN A 21 -27.28 -6.53 -13.70
N ALA A 22 -26.94 -5.35 -13.18
CA ALA A 22 -26.86 -4.11 -13.94
C ALA A 22 -25.56 -3.97 -14.75
N GLY A 23 -24.63 -4.94 -14.67
CA GLY A 23 -23.36 -4.89 -15.40
C GLY A 23 -22.41 -3.80 -14.88
N ILE A 24 -22.57 -3.36 -13.63
CA ILE A 24 -21.81 -2.22 -13.09
C ILE A 24 -20.46 -2.71 -12.54
N PRO A 25 -19.32 -2.21 -13.05
CA PRO A 25 -18.01 -2.56 -12.50
C PRO A 25 -17.85 -2.02 -11.09
N GLN A 26 -17.35 -2.86 -10.17
CA GLN A 26 -17.15 -2.47 -8.78
C GLN A 26 -15.65 -2.22 -8.50
N PRO A 27 -15.21 -0.97 -8.35
CA PRO A 27 -13.86 -0.65 -7.95
C PRO A 27 -13.62 -1.06 -6.49
N LYS A 28 -12.46 -1.64 -6.23
CA LYS A 28 -11.97 -1.95 -4.88
C LYS A 28 -10.66 -1.23 -4.65
N GLN A 29 -10.59 -0.57 -3.50
CA GLN A 29 -9.42 0.17 -3.05
C GLN A 29 -8.27 -0.79 -2.72
N GLY A 30 -7.05 -0.35 -3.03
CA GLY A 30 -5.82 -0.99 -2.56
C GLY A 30 -5.25 -0.31 -1.31
N ALA A 31 -4.14 -0.84 -0.83
CA ALA A 31 -3.41 -0.29 0.31
C ALA A 31 -3.04 1.19 0.13
N VAL A 32 -2.66 1.62 -1.08
CA VAL A 32 -2.26 3.01 -1.36
C VAL A 32 -3.41 4.01 -1.20
N THR A 33 -4.63 3.63 -1.62
CA THR A 33 -5.82 4.47 -1.44
C THR A 33 -6.27 4.48 0.02
N ASN A 34 -6.20 3.34 0.70
CA ASN A 34 -6.51 3.25 2.13
C ASN A 34 -5.56 4.10 3.00
N ALA A 35 -4.32 4.28 2.54
CA ALA A 35 -3.33 5.10 3.23
C ALA A 35 -3.48 6.61 2.96
N HIS A 36 -4.43 7.04 2.12
CA HIS A 36 -4.59 8.45 1.77
C HIS A 36 -4.77 9.34 3.01
N GLY A 37 -4.01 10.43 3.07
CA GLY A 37 -3.95 11.35 4.21
C GLY A 37 -3.06 10.87 5.36
N GLY A 38 -2.48 9.68 5.26
CA GLY A 38 -1.73 9.03 6.33
C GLY A 38 -0.37 8.50 5.89
N VAL A 39 -0.05 7.30 6.38
CA VAL A 39 1.23 6.61 6.16
C VAL A 39 0.96 5.26 5.53
N LEU A 40 1.69 4.96 4.45
CA LEU A 40 1.79 3.61 3.91
C LEU A 40 3.10 2.99 4.40
N PHE A 41 2.99 1.99 5.27
CA PHE A 41 4.14 1.20 5.70
C PHE A 41 4.23 -0.08 4.85
N ILE A 42 5.39 -0.33 4.27
CA ILE A 42 5.68 -1.56 3.52
C ILE A 42 6.92 -2.20 4.13
N ASP A 43 6.72 -3.33 4.80
CA ASP A 43 7.82 -4.17 5.24
C ASP A 43 8.37 -4.97 4.05
N GLU A 44 9.67 -5.23 4.08
CA GLU A 44 10.43 -5.87 2.99
C GLU A 44 10.07 -5.33 1.60
N ILE A 45 10.08 -3.99 1.45
CA ILE A 45 9.75 -3.31 0.18
C ILE A 45 10.62 -3.81 -0.99
N GLY A 46 11.83 -4.29 -0.71
CA GLY A 46 12.73 -4.90 -1.69
C GLY A 46 12.20 -6.20 -2.33
N GLU A 47 11.23 -6.88 -1.71
CA GLU A 47 10.61 -8.10 -2.22
C GLU A 47 9.41 -7.83 -3.16
N LEU A 48 8.97 -6.57 -3.28
CA LEU A 48 7.88 -6.23 -4.19
C LEU A 48 8.24 -6.54 -5.64
N HIS A 49 7.30 -7.12 -6.37
CA HIS A 49 7.47 -7.38 -7.79
C HIS A 49 7.72 -6.05 -8.56
N PRO A 50 8.64 -5.99 -9.54
CA PRO A 50 8.99 -4.74 -10.23
C PRO A 50 7.79 -3.97 -10.80
N ILE A 51 6.76 -4.69 -11.29
CA ILE A 51 5.51 -4.09 -11.77
C ILE A 51 4.80 -3.33 -10.64
N GLN A 52 4.69 -3.90 -9.44
CA GLN A 52 4.04 -3.24 -8.30
C GLN A 52 4.86 -2.04 -7.84
N MET A 53 6.20 -2.14 -7.85
CA MET A 53 7.08 -1.02 -7.54
C MET A 53 6.89 0.16 -8.50
N ASN A 54 6.80 -0.12 -9.81
CA ASN A 54 6.55 0.92 -10.82
C ASN A 54 5.18 1.56 -10.66
N LYS A 55 4.15 0.78 -10.34
CA LYS A 55 2.83 1.33 -10.01
C LYS A 55 2.87 2.19 -8.75
N LEU A 56 3.59 1.77 -7.70
CA LEU A 56 3.78 2.56 -6.49
C LEU A 56 4.46 3.90 -6.79
N LEU A 57 5.52 3.90 -7.60
CA LEU A 57 6.20 5.12 -8.04
C LEU A 57 5.26 6.08 -8.77
N LYS A 58 4.44 5.54 -9.68
CA LYS A 58 3.43 6.34 -10.38
C LYS A 58 2.42 6.94 -9.41
N VAL A 59 1.96 6.18 -8.41
CA VAL A 59 1.03 6.70 -7.40
C VAL A 59 1.67 7.77 -6.51
N LEU A 60 2.95 7.62 -6.13
CA LEU A 60 3.68 8.66 -5.39
C LEU A 60 3.79 9.97 -6.17
N GLU A 61 3.84 9.90 -7.50
CA GLU A 61 3.90 11.06 -8.40
C GLU A 61 2.52 11.68 -8.63
N ASP A 62 1.54 10.86 -9.04
CA ASP A 62 0.19 11.29 -9.40
C ASP A 62 -0.69 11.62 -8.18
N ARG A 63 -0.34 11.06 -7.00
CA ARG A 63 -1.11 11.06 -5.75
C ARG A 63 -2.53 10.50 -5.90
N LYS A 64 -2.73 9.67 -6.92
CA LYS A 64 -4.01 9.08 -7.29
C LYS A 64 -3.82 7.67 -7.86
N VAL A 65 -4.86 6.87 -7.75
CA VAL A 65 -4.99 5.58 -8.43
C VAL A 65 -6.06 5.68 -9.49
N PHE A 66 -5.68 5.35 -10.73
CA PHE A 66 -6.63 5.15 -11.82
C PHE A 66 -6.94 3.66 -11.94
N LEU A 67 -8.23 3.35 -12.10
CA LEU A 67 -8.74 2.00 -12.29
C LEU A 67 -9.36 1.92 -13.68
N ASP A 68 -9.17 0.80 -14.35
CA ASP A 68 -9.71 0.55 -15.68
C ASP A 68 -10.62 -0.67 -15.67
N SER A 69 -11.67 -0.62 -16.51
CA SER A 69 -12.59 -1.74 -16.71
C SER A 69 -13.19 -1.68 -18.11
N ALA A 70 -13.23 -2.82 -18.80
CA ALA A 70 -13.93 -2.94 -20.08
C ALA A 70 -15.45 -2.74 -19.96
N TYR A 71 -16.00 -2.84 -18.74
CA TYR A 71 -17.42 -2.68 -18.45
C TYR A 71 -17.78 -1.24 -18.05
N TYR A 72 -16.80 -0.34 -17.95
CA TYR A 72 -17.04 1.07 -17.67
C TYR A 72 -17.21 1.85 -18.98
N SER A 73 -18.28 2.63 -19.08
CA SER A 73 -18.48 3.64 -20.13
C SER A 73 -19.02 4.91 -19.49
N ALA A 74 -18.45 6.06 -19.85
CA ALA A 74 -18.89 7.37 -19.37
C ALA A 74 -20.30 7.75 -19.85
N GLU A 75 -20.81 7.08 -20.88
CA GLU A 75 -22.15 7.30 -21.44
C GLU A 75 -23.22 6.42 -20.78
N ASN A 76 -22.81 5.41 -19.99
CA ASN A 76 -23.74 4.49 -19.35
C ASN A 76 -24.41 5.12 -18.13
N THR A 77 -25.63 5.64 -18.33
CA THR A 77 -26.46 6.27 -17.29
C THR A 77 -26.91 5.34 -16.15
N GLN A 78 -26.73 4.02 -16.27
CA GLN A 78 -27.00 3.07 -15.20
C GLN A 78 -25.87 3.02 -14.16
N ILE A 79 -24.67 3.49 -14.52
CA ILE A 79 -23.53 3.52 -13.59
C ILE A 79 -23.74 4.69 -12.61
N PRO A 80 -23.66 4.45 -11.29
CA PRO A 80 -23.81 5.51 -10.30
C PRO A 80 -22.76 6.61 -10.47
N SER A 81 -23.15 7.86 -10.18
CA SER A 81 -22.26 9.02 -10.30
C SER A 81 -20.94 8.89 -9.53
N HIS A 82 -20.97 8.30 -8.33
CA HIS A 82 -19.75 8.06 -7.55
C HIS A 82 -18.78 7.06 -8.22
N ILE A 83 -19.30 6.10 -9.00
CA ILE A 83 -18.47 5.18 -9.78
C ILE A 83 -17.89 5.90 -11.00
N HIS A 84 -18.68 6.74 -11.69
CA HIS A 84 -18.15 7.61 -12.74
C HIS A 84 -17.02 8.49 -12.25
N ASP A 85 -17.19 9.12 -11.09
CA ASP A 85 -16.16 9.97 -10.48
C ASP A 85 -14.86 9.20 -10.22
N ILE A 86 -14.96 7.98 -9.68
CA ILE A 86 -13.80 7.11 -9.45
C ILE A 86 -13.06 6.79 -10.76
N PHE A 87 -13.77 6.41 -11.83
CA PHE A 87 -13.13 6.06 -13.11
C PHE A 87 -12.60 7.29 -13.88
N GLN A 88 -13.24 8.45 -13.74
CA GLN A 88 -12.83 9.68 -14.43
C GLN A 88 -11.70 10.40 -13.71
N ASN A 89 -11.79 10.50 -12.38
CA ASN A 89 -10.92 11.36 -11.57
C ASN A 89 -9.90 10.58 -10.74
N GLY A 90 -10.03 9.26 -10.68
CA GLY A 90 -9.20 8.38 -9.87
C GLY A 90 -9.54 8.43 -8.39
N LEU A 91 -9.04 7.44 -7.64
CA LEU A 91 -9.09 7.43 -6.18
C LEU A 91 -7.92 8.22 -5.61
N PRO A 92 -8.12 9.05 -4.58
CA PRO A 92 -7.02 9.77 -3.95
C PRO A 92 -6.08 8.81 -3.22
N ALA A 93 -4.78 9.06 -3.32
CA ALA A 93 -3.72 8.23 -2.76
C ALA A 93 -2.48 9.07 -2.42
N ASP A 94 -2.70 10.22 -1.78
CA ASP A 94 -1.63 11.04 -1.20
C ASP A 94 -1.26 10.51 0.19
N PHE A 95 -0.07 9.97 0.38
CA PHE A 95 0.40 9.39 1.65
C PHE A 95 1.91 9.55 1.81
N ARG A 96 2.41 9.41 3.05
CA ARG A 96 3.84 9.26 3.32
C ARG A 96 4.23 7.79 3.25
N LEU A 97 5.18 7.44 2.38
CA LEU A 97 5.72 6.09 2.30
C LEU A 97 6.81 5.88 3.36
N ILE A 98 6.71 4.80 4.11
CA ILE A 98 7.78 4.25 4.94
C ILE A 98 8.04 2.82 4.46
N GLY A 99 9.14 2.61 3.74
CA GLY A 99 9.61 1.29 3.32
C GLY A 99 10.70 0.77 4.26
N ALA A 100 10.55 -0.46 4.74
CA ALA A 100 11.60 -1.20 5.44
C ALA A 100 12.12 -2.34 4.56
N THR A 101 13.39 -2.69 4.67
CA THR A 101 14.01 -3.78 3.90
C THR A 101 15.31 -4.20 4.56
N THR A 102 15.63 -5.49 4.46
CA THR A 102 16.96 -6.01 4.80
C THR A 102 17.94 -5.98 3.61
N ARG A 103 17.42 -5.81 2.39
CA ARG A 103 18.24 -5.65 1.18
C ARG A 103 19.11 -4.39 1.22
N THR A 104 20.26 -4.47 0.56
CA THR A 104 21.18 -3.33 0.43
C THR A 104 20.62 -2.26 -0.52
N PRO A 105 21.04 -0.98 -0.40
CA PRO A 105 20.55 0.09 -1.27
C PRO A 105 20.75 -0.15 -2.77
N ASN A 106 21.74 -0.95 -3.16
CA ASN A 106 22.00 -1.24 -4.58
C ASN A 106 20.97 -2.21 -5.18
N GLU A 107 20.23 -2.94 -4.32
CA GLU A 107 19.18 -3.88 -4.71
C GLU A 107 17.81 -3.21 -4.80
N ILE A 108 17.67 -1.99 -4.28
CA ILE A 108 16.45 -1.20 -4.36
C ILE A 108 16.47 -0.33 -5.63
N PRO A 109 15.38 -0.31 -6.42
CA PRO A 109 15.32 0.50 -7.63
C PRO A 109 15.69 1.97 -7.39
N PRO A 110 16.62 2.54 -8.19
CA PRO A 110 17.08 3.92 -8.01
C PRO A 110 15.96 4.97 -7.99
N ALA A 111 14.85 4.71 -8.70
CA ALA A 111 13.70 5.62 -8.76
C ALA A 111 12.93 5.75 -7.43
N ILE A 112 12.94 4.70 -6.59
CA ILE A 112 12.38 4.75 -5.22
C ILE A 112 13.36 5.50 -4.32
N ARG A 113 14.65 5.13 -4.40
CA ARG A 113 15.72 5.75 -3.59
C ARG A 113 15.81 7.25 -3.83
N SER A 114 15.67 7.72 -5.07
CA SER A 114 15.71 9.15 -5.39
C SER A 114 14.53 9.93 -4.81
N ARG A 115 13.45 9.25 -4.40
CA ARG A 115 12.26 9.85 -3.79
C ARG A 115 12.20 9.67 -2.26
N CYS A 116 13.11 8.88 -1.68
CA CYS A 116 13.09 8.53 -0.27
C CYS A 116 14.34 9.03 0.46
N MET A 117 14.19 9.37 1.73
CA MET A 117 15.33 9.54 2.63
C MET A 117 15.76 8.17 3.15
N GLU A 118 17.05 7.85 3.02
CA GLU A 118 17.59 6.58 3.48
C GLU A 118 18.01 6.68 4.95
N VAL A 119 17.54 5.73 5.77
CA VAL A 119 17.94 5.58 7.17
C VAL A 119 18.56 4.21 7.34
N PHE A 120 19.80 4.18 7.81
CA PHE A 120 20.54 2.95 8.06
C PHE A 120 20.58 2.67 9.56
N PHE A 121 20.27 1.42 9.92
CA PHE A 121 20.43 0.94 11.27
C PHE A 121 21.80 0.27 11.39
N ARG A 122 22.48 0.54 12.51
CA ARG A 122 23.63 -0.26 12.93
C ARG A 122 23.15 -1.37 13.86
N ASP A 123 23.97 -2.40 14.01
CA ASP A 123 23.75 -3.42 15.02
C ASP A 123 23.70 -2.79 16.43
N LEU A 124 22.93 -3.43 17.31
CA LEU A 124 22.81 -3.01 18.70
C LEU A 124 24.10 -3.34 19.46
N GLU A 125 24.56 -2.39 20.27
CA GLU A 125 25.63 -2.59 21.22
C GLU A 125 25.13 -3.40 22.44
N GLN A 126 26.06 -4.04 23.16
CA GLN A 126 25.72 -4.87 24.32
C GLN A 126 24.86 -4.13 25.36
N GLU A 127 25.15 -2.85 25.61
CA GLU A 127 24.38 -2.01 26.53
C GLU A 127 22.94 -1.75 26.04
N GLU A 128 22.75 -1.64 24.72
CA GLU A 128 21.43 -1.42 24.11
C GLU A 128 20.60 -2.71 24.16
N ILE A 129 21.24 -3.86 23.93
CA ILE A 129 20.63 -5.18 24.09
C ILE A 129 20.15 -5.38 25.53
N ALA A 130 20.99 -5.05 26.53
CA ALA A 130 20.63 -5.14 27.94
C ALA A 130 19.40 -4.26 28.27
N LYS A 131 19.33 -3.04 27.71
CA LYS A 131 18.15 -2.15 27.86
C LYS A 131 16.89 -2.75 27.24
N VAL A 132 16.98 -3.38 26.06
CA VAL A 132 15.84 -4.05 25.41
C VAL A 132 15.38 -5.24 26.24
N ALA A 133 16.30 -6.09 26.71
CA ALA A 133 15.99 -7.24 27.55
C ALA A 133 15.31 -6.84 28.87
N LYS A 134 15.81 -5.79 29.53
CA LYS A 134 15.20 -5.24 30.76
C LYS A 134 13.77 -4.76 30.53
N LYS A 135 13.54 -3.95 29.48
CA LYS A 135 12.18 -3.51 29.11
C LYS A 135 11.24 -4.66 28.76
N ALA A 136 11.76 -5.71 28.12
CA ALA A 136 10.98 -6.90 27.79
C ALA A 136 10.58 -7.67 29.08
N ALA A 137 11.52 -7.88 30.00
CA ALA A 137 11.28 -8.52 31.29
C ALA A 137 10.25 -7.75 32.14
N GLU A 138 10.36 -6.42 32.19
CA GLU A 138 9.40 -5.54 32.87
C GLU A 138 7.99 -5.67 32.29
N LYS A 139 7.85 -5.70 30.94
CA LYS A 139 6.55 -5.89 30.27
C LYS A 139 5.87 -7.20 30.66
N VAL A 140 6.64 -8.27 30.89
CA VAL A 140 6.12 -9.58 31.29
C VAL A 140 6.18 -9.82 32.80
N LYS A 141 6.51 -8.78 33.59
CA LYS A 141 6.59 -8.81 35.07
C LYS A 141 7.57 -9.86 35.62
N LEU A 142 8.67 -10.09 34.92
CA LEU A 142 9.77 -10.95 35.38
C LEU A 142 10.89 -10.09 35.97
N SER A 143 11.45 -10.56 37.07
CA SER A 143 12.67 -10.01 37.65
C SER A 143 13.87 -10.67 36.99
N ILE A 144 14.77 -9.87 36.45
CA ILE A 144 16.07 -10.32 35.92
C ILE A 144 17.18 -9.73 36.79
N SER A 145 18.24 -10.50 37.08
CA SER A 145 19.42 -10.00 37.79
C SER A 145 20.26 -9.11 36.86
N GLU A 146 20.97 -8.14 37.43
CA GLU A 146 21.84 -7.22 36.68
C GLU A 146 23.26 -7.79 36.43
N GLU A 147 23.40 -9.12 36.37
CA GLU A 147 24.68 -9.80 36.13
C GLU A 147 24.91 -10.14 34.65
#